data_AF-A0A969WLS0-F1
#
_entry.id   AF-A0A969WLS0-F1
#
_cell.length_a   1.000
_cell.length_b   1.000
_cell.length_c   1.000
_cell.angle_alpha   90.00
_cell.angle_beta   90.00
_cell.angle_gamma   90.00
#
_symmetry.space_group_name_H-M   'P 1'
#
loop_
_entity.id
_entity.type
_entity.pdbx_description
1 polymer ?
#
loop_
_entity_poly.entity_id
_entity_poly.type
_entity_poly.pdbx_seq_one_letter_code
_entity_poly.pdbx_strand_id
1 'polypeptide(L)' 'HFIGDNVSEMIAEMVVARKLEATGLEIMKSIHPHPSMAEAIMEAAAAAYGEVIHL' A
#
# COMPACT_ATOMS: atom_id res chain seq x y z
N HIS A 1 4.40 -4.52 6.97
CA HIS A 1 5.83 -4.34 7.30
C HIS A 1 6.61 -4.26 6.01
N PHE A 2 7.69 -3.49 5.97
CA PHE A 2 8.43 -3.21 4.73
C PHE A 2 9.92 -3.53 4.91
N ILE A 3 10.53 -4.08 3.87
CA ILE A 3 11.97 -4.27 3.71
C ILE A 3 12.30 -4.00 2.24
N GLY A 4 13.37 -3.25 1.98
CA GLY A 4 13.77 -2.86 0.62
C GLY A 4 14.15 -1.38 0.51
N ASP A 5 14.24 -0.91 -0.73
CA ASP A 5 14.59 0.47 -1.02
C ASP A 5 13.41 1.42 -0.75
N ASN A 6 13.73 2.62 -0.27
CA ASN A 6 12.77 3.71 -0.06
C ASN A 6 11.60 3.41 0.89
N VAL A 7 11.72 2.36 1.72
CA VAL A 7 10.65 1.93 2.65
C VAL A 7 10.25 2.99 3.67
N SER A 8 11.17 3.88 4.04
CA SER A 8 10.87 5.00 4.95
C SER A 8 9.79 5.93 4.39
N GLU A 9 9.84 6.22 3.09
CA GLU A 9 8.85 7.07 2.41
C GLU A 9 7.49 6.36 2.31
N MET A 10 7.50 5.05 2.00
CA MET A 10 6.28 4.23 1.95
C MET A 10 5.63 4.08 3.32
N ILE A 11 6.42 3.98 4.40
CA ILE A 11 5.91 3.92 5.76
C ILE A 11 5.17 5.20 6.13
N ALA A 12 5.55 6.37 5.61
CA ALA A 12 4.86 7.62 5.89
C ALA A 12 3.38 7.57 5.49
N GLU A 13 3.07 6.96 4.34
CA GLU A 13 1.69 6.71 3.91
C GLU A 13 0.92 5.84 4.91
N MET A 14 1.54 4.73 5.34
CA MET A 14 0.93 3.80 6.31
C MET A 14 0.76 4.38 7.70
N VAL A 15 1.61 5.33 8.11
CA VAL A 15 1.43 6.09 9.35
C VAL A 15 0.16 6.93 9.29
N VAL A 16 -0.06 7.65 8.17
CA VAL A 16 -1.28 8.45 7.97
C VAL A 16 -2.51 7.56 7.87
N ALA A 17 -2.45 6.50 7.06
CA ALA A 17 -3.55 5.53 6.90
C ALA A 17 -3.96 4.91 8.24
N ARG A 18 -2.99 4.47 9.05
CA ARG A 18 -3.26 3.93 10.40
C ARG A 18 -3.84 4.99 11.33
N LYS A 19 -3.36 6.24 11.26
CA LYS A 19 -3.87 7.33 12.10
C LYS A 19 -5.32 7.68 11.78
N LEU A 20 -5.72 7.54 10.52
CA LEU A 20 -7.09 7.72 10.04
C LEU A 20 -7.94 6.44 10.18
N GLU A 21 -7.38 5.36 10.73
CA GLU A 21 -8.04 4.06 10.87
C GLU A 21 -8.54 3.49 9.53
N ALA A 22 -7.82 3.78 8.45
CA ALA A 22 -8.14 3.29 7.13
C ALA A 22 -8.09 1.75 7.07
N THR A 23 -9.03 1.18 6.33
CA THR A 23 -9.16 -0.25 6.08
C THR A 23 -8.29 -0.69 4.90
N GLY A 24 -7.96 -1.98 4.84
CA GLY A 24 -7.23 -2.54 3.70
C GLY A 24 -7.99 -2.36 2.37
N LEU A 25 -9.32 -2.36 2.40
CA LEU A 25 -10.15 -2.08 1.21
C LEU A 25 -10.02 -0.63 0.73
N GLU A 26 -9.89 0.34 1.65
CA GLU A 26 -9.67 1.75 1.29
C GLU A 26 -8.27 1.96 0.72
N ILE A 27 -7.26 1.26 1.24
CA ILE A 27 -5.89 1.28 0.71
C ILE A 27 -5.85 0.64 -0.69
N MET A 28 -6.51 -0.50 -0.88
CA MET A 28 -6.56 -1.20 -2.16
C MET A 28 -7.28 -0.38 -3.25
N LYS A 29 -8.30 0.41 -2.87
CA LYS A 29 -9.09 1.23 -3.80
C LYS A 29 -8.55 2.65 -3.99
N SER A 30 -7.49 3.05 -3.28
CA SER A 30 -6.87 4.34 -3.49
C SER A 30 -5.96 4.32 -4.73
N ILE A 31 -5.90 5.43 -5.45
CA ILE A 31 -5.13 5.52 -6.69
C ILE A 31 -3.67 5.81 -6.33
N HIS A 32 -2.81 4.82 -6.57
CA HIS A 32 -1.37 4.97 -6.46
C HIS A 32 -0.78 5.37 -7.82
N PRO A 33 0.18 6.31 -7.88
CA PRO A 33 0.81 6.70 -9.14
C PRO A 33 1.56 5.54 -9.81
N HIS A 34 1.47 5.44 -11.14
CA HIS A 34 2.22 4.47 -11.93
C HIS A 34 3.26 5.17 -12.84
N PRO A 35 4.51 4.67 -12.94
CA PRO A 35 5.12 3.62 -12.11
C PRO A 35 5.67 4.18 -10.78
N SER A 36 5.38 3.54 -9.65
CA SER A 36 5.96 3.92 -8.36
C SER A 36 6.07 2.78 -7.36
N MET A 37 6.98 2.92 -6.38
CA MET A 37 7.09 1.98 -5.26
C MET A 37 5.82 1.92 -4.40
N ALA A 38 5.01 2.98 -4.40
CA ALA A 38 3.77 3.05 -3.63
C ALA A 38 2.73 2.03 -4.14
N GLU A 39 2.78 1.63 -5.41
CA GLU A 39 1.93 0.56 -5.95
C GLU A 39 2.05 -0.74 -5.14
N ALA A 40 3.22 -1.03 -4.55
CA ALA A 40 3.41 -2.21 -3.72
C ALA A 40 2.57 -2.19 -2.42
N ILE A 41 2.16 -1.02 -1.93
CA ILE A 41 1.24 -0.89 -0.79
C ILE A 41 -0.16 -1.36 -1.21
N MET A 42 -0.65 -0.83 -2.33
CA MET A 42 -1.93 -1.21 -2.94
C MET A 42 -1.99 -2.71 -3.23
N GLU A 43 -0.96 -3.24 -3.91
CA GLU A 43 -0.89 -4.65 -4.28
C GLU A 43 -0.74 -5.55 -3.05
N ALA A 44 -0.01 -5.13 -2.00
CA ALA A 44 0.04 -5.88 -0.75
C ALA A 44 -1.32 -5.92 -0.03
N ALA A 45 -2.09 -4.84 -0.07
CA ALA A 45 -3.47 -4.84 0.43
C ALA A 45 -4.35 -5.78 -0.42
N ALA A 46 -4.26 -5.69 -1.75
CA ALA A 46 -4.98 -6.56 -2.67
C ALA A 46 -4.64 -8.05 -2.46
N ALA A 47 -3.38 -8.38 -2.19
CA ALA A 47 -2.93 -9.73 -1.90
C ALA A 47 -3.58 -10.30 -0.64
N ALA A 48 -3.79 -9.48 0.40
CA ALA A 48 -4.49 -9.89 1.61
C ALA A 48 -5.98 -10.24 1.37
N TYR A 49 -6.58 -9.69 0.31
CA TYR A 49 -7.96 -9.98 -0.11
C TYR A 49 -8.04 -10.98 -1.28
N GLY A 50 -6.92 -11.43 -1.84
CA GLY A 50 -6.90 -12.32 -3.01
C GLY A 50 -7.25 -11.63 -4.33
N GLU A 51 -7.13 -10.31 -4.41
CA GLU A 51 -7.46 -9.48 -5.59
C GLU A 51 -6.22 -8.86 -6.27
N VAL A 52 -5.02 -9.31 -5.90
CA VAL A 52 -3.74 -8.81 -6.45
C VAL A 52 -3.62 -9.07 -7.95
N ILE A 53 -3.06 -8.10 -8.67
CA ILE A 53 -2.89 -8.18 -10.13
C ILE A 53 -1.43 -8.49 -10.47
N HIS A 54 -0.50 -7.92 -9.71
CA HIS A 54 0.94 -8.10 -9.91
C HIS A 54 1.56 -8.73 -8.65
N LEU A 55 1.92 -10.02 -8.75
CA LEU A 55 2.61 -10.77 -7.69
C LEU A 55 4.01 -11.19 -8.13
#